data_AF-A0A1H7P328-F1
#
_entry.id   AF-A0A1H7P328-F1
#
_cell.length_a   1.000
_cell.length_b   1.000
_cell.length_c   1.000
_cell.angle_alpha   90.00
_cell.angle_beta   90.00
_cell.angle_gamma   90.00
#
_symmetry.space_group_name_H-M   'P 1'
#
loop_
_entity.id
_entity.type
_entity.pdbx_description
1 polymer ?
#
loop_
_entity_poly.entity_id
_entity_poly.type
_entity_poly.pdbx_seq_one_letter_code
_entity_poly.pdbx_strand_id
1 'polypeptide(L)'
;MKQMKECLKTYVDENGALQAADKVWEYSNTRSWSFKPDGLRELAVAITAEGKNAWDYLSLSSTALKKLGWEDVSLSGYGTLKETKRFASRKV
;
A
#
# COMPACT_ATOMS: atom_id res chain seq x y z
N MET A 1 -16.70 -19.83 12.32
CA MET A 1 -16.24 -18.44 12.08
C MET A 1 -16.38 -17.97 10.62
N LYS A 2 -16.14 -18.82 9.59
CA LYS A 2 -16.37 -18.43 8.17
C LYS A 2 -17.86 -18.20 7.83
N GLN A 3 -18.74 -19.14 8.19
CA GLN A 3 -20.19 -19.05 7.92
C GLN A 3 -20.84 -17.78 8.47
N MET A 4 -20.50 -17.36 9.69
CA MET A 4 -21.07 -16.14 10.30
C MET A 4 -20.76 -14.87 9.47
N LYS A 5 -19.55 -14.79 8.90
CA LYS A 5 -19.18 -13.66 8.04
C LYS A 5 -19.92 -13.68 6.70
N GLU A 6 -20.23 -14.86 6.19
CA GLU A 6 -21.01 -15.00 4.95
C GLU A 6 -22.45 -14.57 5.17
N CYS A 7 -23.10 -15.00 6.26
CA CYS A 7 -24.45 -14.56 6.61
C CYS A 7 -24.54 -13.04 6.82
N LEU A 8 -23.54 -12.44 7.47
CA LEU A 8 -23.49 -10.98 7.64
C LEU A 8 -23.33 -10.23 6.31
N LYS A 9 -22.55 -10.77 5.37
CA LYS A 9 -22.43 -10.18 4.03
C LYS A 9 -23.76 -10.25 3.28
N THR A 10 -24.39 -11.42 3.23
CA THR A 10 -25.70 -11.59 2.58
C THR A 10 -26.75 -10.65 3.16
N TYR A 11 -26.79 -10.50 4.49
CA TYR A 11 -27.69 -9.55 5.12
C TYR A 11 -27.41 -8.10 4.68
N VAL A 12 -26.14 -7.70 4.63
CA VAL A 12 -25.74 -6.35 4.20
C VAL A 12 -26.00 -6.12 2.71
N ASP A 13 -25.88 -7.16 1.88
CA ASP A 13 -26.21 -7.12 0.44
C ASP A 13 -27.72 -6.87 0.21
N GLU A 14 -28.58 -7.48 1.02
CA GLU A 14 -30.05 -7.39 0.87
C GLU A 14 -30.68 -6.19 1.59
N ASN A 15 -30.14 -5.79 2.74
CA ASN A 15 -30.78 -4.83 3.65
C ASN A 15 -29.98 -3.53 3.85
N GLY A 16 -28.75 -3.45 3.33
CA GLY A 16 -27.84 -2.33 3.56
C GLY A 16 -27.07 -2.43 4.87
N ALA A 17 -26.50 -1.31 5.32
CA ALA A 17 -25.60 -1.28 6.48
C ALA A 17 -26.27 -1.84 7.75
N LEU A 18 -25.62 -2.80 8.41
CA LEU A 18 -26.08 -3.41 9.65
C LEU A 18 -25.33 -2.81 10.84
N GLN A 19 -26.05 -2.16 11.75
CA GLN A 19 -25.49 -1.72 13.03
C GLN A 19 -25.75 -2.77 14.12
N ALA A 20 -24.68 -3.33 14.68
CA ALA A 20 -24.73 -4.32 15.76
C ALA A 20 -23.85 -3.87 16.93
N ALA A 21 -24.49 -3.60 18.07
CA ALA A 21 -23.86 -3.09 19.29
C ALA A 21 -22.96 -1.86 19.03
N ASP A 22 -21.64 -2.04 19.05
CA ASP A 22 -20.61 -1.03 18.89
C ASP A 22 -20.05 -0.93 17.45
N LYS A 23 -20.56 -1.73 16.49
CA LYS A 23 -19.98 -1.85 15.15
C LYS A 23 -21.01 -1.69 14.04
N VAL A 24 -20.62 -0.95 13.01
CA VAL A 24 -21.35 -0.84 11.74
C VAL A 24 -20.68 -1.76 10.73
N TRP A 25 -21.50 -2.63 10.12
CA TRP A 25 -21.10 -3.55 9.06
C TRP A 25 -21.64 -3.01 7.75
N GLU A 26 -20.76 -2.44 6.95
CA GLU A 26 -21.07 -1.91 5.63
C GLU A 26 -19.89 -2.17 4.67
N TYR A 27 -20.16 -2.12 3.38
CA TYR A 27 -19.10 -2.15 2.38
C TYR A 27 -18.45 -0.77 2.29
N SER A 28 -17.22 -0.66 2.80
CA SER A 28 -16.38 0.50 2.51
C SER A 28 -15.75 0.34 1.12
N ASN A 29 -16.08 1.23 0.20
CA ASN A 29 -15.41 1.29 -1.09
C ASN A 29 -14.02 1.92 -0.94
N THR A 30 -12.99 1.08 -0.92
CA THR A 30 -11.60 1.55 -0.98
C THR A 30 -11.19 1.70 -2.44
N ARG A 31 -10.81 2.91 -2.85
CA ARG A 31 -10.24 3.16 -4.18
C ARG A 31 -8.72 3.08 -4.08
N SER A 32 -8.14 2.11 -4.77
CA SER A 32 -6.69 1.99 -4.92
C SER A 32 -6.31 2.17 -6.38
N TRP A 33 -5.25 2.94 -6.62
CA TRP A 33 -4.67 3.09 -7.95
C TRP A 33 -3.49 2.13 -8.11
N SER A 34 -3.44 1.45 -9.24
CA SER A 34 -2.31 0.62 -9.65
C SER A 34 -1.75 1.18 -10.95
N PHE A 35 -0.44 1.38 -10.99
CA PHE A 35 0.24 1.99 -12.13
C PHE A 35 1.16 0.96 -12.79
N LYS A 36 1.13 0.93 -14.13
CA LYS A 36 2.15 0.21 -14.91
C LYS A 36 3.48 0.97 -14.86
N PRO A 37 4.64 0.32 -15.09
CA PRO A 37 5.94 0.99 -15.10
C PRO A 37 5.99 2.22 -16.02
N ASP A 38 5.46 2.11 -17.23
CA ASP A 38 5.42 3.24 -18.18
C ASP A 38 4.56 4.40 -17.67
N GLY A 39 3.44 4.08 -17.01
CA GLY A 39 2.56 5.07 -16.40
C GLY A 39 3.20 5.79 -15.20
N LEU A 40 4.04 5.12 -14.42
CA LEU A 40 4.80 5.75 -13.34
C LEU A 40 5.83 6.75 -13.89
N ARG A 41 6.49 6.41 -15.00
CA ARG A 41 7.43 7.32 -15.67
C ARG A 41 6.71 8.58 -16.15
N GLU A 42 5.57 8.41 -16.83
CA GLU A 42 4.76 9.54 -17.31
C GLU A 42 4.24 10.40 -16.16
N LEU A 43 3.81 9.78 -15.07
CA LEU A 43 3.39 10.49 -13.85
C LEU A 43 4.54 11.31 -13.26
N ALA A 44 5.75 10.76 -13.17
CA ALA A 44 6.90 11.49 -12.67
C ALA A 44 7.22 12.73 -13.54
N VAL A 45 7.13 12.59 -14.87
CA VAL A 45 7.31 13.71 -15.81
C VAL A 45 6.22 14.76 -15.60
N ALA A 46 4.96 14.36 -15.47
CA ALA A 46 3.85 15.29 -15.24
C ALA A 46 4.00 16.06 -13.92
N ILE A 47 4.38 15.38 -12.81
CA ILE A 47 4.62 16.04 -11.52
C ILE A 47 5.76 17.06 -11.63
N THR A 48 6.82 16.70 -12.33
CA THR A 48 7.97 17.60 -12.55
C THR A 48 7.59 18.80 -13.42
N ALA A 49 6.75 18.60 -14.44
CA ALA A 49 6.23 19.67 -15.29
C ALA A 49 5.34 20.66 -14.51
N GLU A 50 4.68 20.22 -13.44
CA GLU A 50 3.96 21.09 -12.49
C GLU A 50 4.89 21.88 -11.55
N GLY A 51 6.21 21.70 -11.64
CA GLY A 51 7.19 22.36 -10.77
C GLY A 51 7.33 21.70 -9.40
N LYS A 52 6.80 20.49 -9.21
CA LYS A 52 6.92 19.70 -7.97
C LYS A 52 8.01 18.64 -8.13
N ASN A 53 8.60 18.20 -7.02
CA ASN A 53 9.52 17.07 -7.04
C ASN A 53 8.73 15.76 -7.04
N ALA A 54 8.84 14.98 -8.12
CA ALA A 54 8.17 13.68 -8.24
C ALA A 54 8.53 12.70 -7.11
N TRP A 55 9.74 12.79 -6.57
CA TRP A 55 10.23 11.90 -5.51
C TRP A 55 9.68 12.21 -4.12
N ASP A 56 8.97 13.33 -3.94
CA ASP A 56 8.20 13.58 -2.71
C ASP A 56 6.95 12.70 -2.64
N TYR A 57 6.48 12.21 -3.80
CA TYR A 57 5.26 11.40 -3.93
C TYR A 57 5.56 9.94 -4.30
N LEU A 58 6.68 9.70 -4.97
CA LEU A 58 7.12 8.38 -5.41
C LEU A 58 8.15 7.81 -4.46
N SER A 59 8.05 6.52 -4.15
CA SER A 59 9.04 5.83 -3.31
C SER A 59 9.43 4.49 -3.91
N LEU A 60 10.70 4.11 -3.72
CA LEU A 60 11.17 2.78 -4.04
C LEU A 60 10.93 1.86 -2.84
N SER A 61 10.05 0.88 -3.02
CA SER A 61 9.84 -0.15 -1.99
C SER A 61 11.11 -0.99 -1.78
N SER A 62 11.30 -1.51 -0.57
CA SER A 62 12.40 -2.44 -0.25
C SER A 62 12.39 -3.68 -1.16
N THR A 63 11.21 -4.15 -1.57
CA THR A 63 11.06 -5.25 -2.51
C THR A 63 11.58 -4.89 -3.90
N ALA A 64 11.33 -3.67 -4.38
CA ALA A 64 11.85 -3.20 -5.67
C ALA A 64 13.38 -3.04 -5.64
N LEU A 65 13.93 -2.53 -4.53
CA LEU A 65 15.38 -2.44 -4.32
C LEU A 65 16.05 -3.82 -4.30
N LYS A 66 15.43 -4.83 -3.69
CA LYS A 66 15.94 -6.21 -3.74
C LYS A 66 15.91 -6.80 -5.16
N LYS A 67 14.91 -6.46 -5.98
CA LYS A 67 14.83 -6.91 -7.37
C LYS A 67 15.90 -6.30 -8.27
N LEU A 68 16.41 -5.11 -7.93
CA LEU A 68 17.56 -4.51 -8.63
C LEU A 68 18.84 -5.36 -8.47
N GLY A 69 18.94 -6.16 -7.39
CA GLY A 69 20.09 -7.04 -7.16
C GLY A 69 21.39 -6.30 -6.82
N TRP A 70 21.29 -5.03 -6.45
CA TRP A 70 22.45 -4.22 -6.10
C TRP A 70 22.84 -4.46 -4.64
N GLU A 71 24.15 -4.47 -4.39
CA GLU A 71 24.68 -4.52 -3.03
C GLU A 71 24.48 -3.18 -2.30
N ASP A 72 24.43 -3.23 -0.96
CA ASP A 72 24.24 -2.05 -0.12
C ASP A 72 25.34 -0.99 -0.35
N VAL A 73 26.55 -1.42 -0.71
CA VAL A 73 27.66 -0.54 -1.10
C VAL A 73 27.28 0.30 -2.34
N SER A 74 26.65 -0.31 -3.34
CA SER A 74 26.21 0.40 -4.55
C SER A 74 25.06 1.36 -4.27
N LEU A 75 24.15 1.00 -3.35
CA LEU A 75 23.04 1.86 -2.94
C LEU A 75 23.48 3.04 -2.07
N SER A 76 24.57 2.90 -1.32
CA SER A 76 25.10 3.96 -0.46
C SER A 76 25.54 5.22 -1.21
N GLY A 77 25.83 5.13 -2.51
CA GLY A 77 26.12 6.30 -3.35
C GLY A 77 24.89 7.16 -3.68
N TYR A 78 23.68 6.61 -3.52
CA TYR A 78 22.42 7.26 -3.89
C TYR A 78 21.55 7.62 -2.68
N GLY A 79 21.94 7.21 -1.47
CA GLY A 79 21.16 7.49 -0.27
C GLY A 79 21.85 7.06 1.02
N THR A 80 21.17 7.30 2.13
CA THR A 80 21.66 6.93 3.47
C THR A 80 20.90 5.71 3.98
N LEU A 81 21.65 4.68 4.38
CA LEU A 81 21.06 3.51 5.03
C LEU A 81 20.54 3.89 6.42
N LYS A 82 19.24 3.68 6.66
CA LYS A 82 18.62 3.83 7.98
C LYS A 82 18.18 2.47 8.49
N GLU A 83 18.91 1.94 9.45
CA GLU A 83 18.52 0.72 10.15
C GLU A 83 17.60 1.04 11.33
N THR A 84 16.52 0.28 11.48
CA THR A 84 15.61 0.42 12.63
C THR A 84 15.28 -0.97 13.17
N LYS A 85 15.58 -1.21 14.44
CA LYS A 85 15.24 -2.46 15.12
C LYS A 85 13.77 -2.41 15.53
N ARG A 86 12.95 -3.29 14.95
CA ARG A 86 11.54 -3.45 15.35
C ARG A 86 11.38 -4.69 16.22
N PHE A 87 10.85 -4.52 17.43
CA PHE A 87 10.35 -5.63 18.24
C PHE A 87 8.98 -6.05 17.70
N ALA A 88 8.84 -7.31 17.29
CA ALA A 88 7.58 -7.85 16.78
C ALA A 88 7.42 -9.32 17.19
N SER A 89 6.21 -9.70 17.64
CA SER A 89 5.85 -11.10 17.86
C SER A 89 5.63 -11.79 16.50
N ARG A 90 6.41 -12.81 16.19
CA ARG A 90 6.18 -13.69 15.04
C ARG A 90 5.50 -14.97 15.56
N LYS A 91 4.40 -15.42 14.94
CA LYS A 91 3.90 -16.77 15.17
C LYS A 91 4.92 -17.76 14.61
N VAL A 92 5.35 -18.70 15.44
CA VAL A 92 6.18 -19.86 15.05
C VAL A 92 5.33 -20.79 14.19
#